data_AF-A0A0C2G655-F1
#
_entry.id   AF-A0A0C2G655-F1
#
_cell.length_a   1.000
_cell.length_b   1.000
_cell.length_c   1.000
_cell.angle_alpha   90.00
_cell.angle_beta   90.00
_cell.angle_gamma   90.00
#
_symmetry.space_group_name_H-M   'P 1'
#
loop_
_entity.id
_entity.type
_entity.pdbx_description
1 polymer ?
#
loop_
_entity_poly.entity_id
_entity_poly.type
_entity_poly.pdbx_seq_one_letter_code
_entity_poly.pdbx_strand_id
1 'polypeptide(L)'
;LGLQEAGRVGQLTIALVLVQLAQGDSVAAAKCYQWVLEQCPEFEFTDDARACRQLIGGWEGGDDEQFQNVLKDGVLRSMDNEYLRLMKKLHAPQGNCENANTEGDEDEADLK
;
A
#
# COMPACT_ATOMS: atom_id res chain seq x y z
N LEU A 1 17.16 -15.33 16.68
CA LEU A 1 16.14 -15.06 15.64
C LEU A 1 16.01 -13.54 15.63
N GLY A 2 16.52 -12.74 14.71
CA GLY A 2 17.05 -12.93 13.37
C GLY A 2 16.56 -11.71 12.60
N LEU A 3 17.33 -10.61 12.58
CA LEU A 3 16.95 -9.32 11.96
C LEU A 3 16.38 -9.48 10.53
N GLN A 4 16.73 -10.58 9.86
CA GLN A 4 16.32 -10.96 8.52
C GLN A 4 14.87 -11.50 8.43
N GLU A 5 14.31 -12.06 9.50
CA GLU A 5 12.91 -12.53 9.54
C GLU A 5 11.95 -11.36 9.76
N ALA A 6 12.30 -10.42 10.64
CA ALA A 6 11.52 -9.20 10.86
C ALA A 6 11.38 -8.36 9.59
N GLY A 7 12.45 -8.24 8.79
CA GLY A 7 12.42 -7.55 7.50
C GLY A 7 11.47 -8.19 6.48
N ARG A 8 11.39 -9.53 6.45
CA ARG A 8 10.44 -10.23 5.56
C ARG A 8 8.99 -10.06 6.01
N VAL A 9 8.73 -10.08 7.32
CA VAL A 9 7.40 -9.80 7.86
C VAL A 9 6.95 -8.39 7.48
N GLY A 10 7.84 -7.40 7.55
CA GLY A 10 7.51 -6.03 7.17
C GLY A 10 7.13 -5.89 5.70
N GLN A 11 7.96 -6.42 4.80
CA GLN A 11 7.67 -6.41 3.37
C GLN A 11 6.36 -7.13 3.02
N LEU A 12 6.10 -8.29 3.61
CA LEU A 12 4.84 -9.03 3.41
C LEU A 12 3.63 -8.24 3.91
N THR A 13 3.77 -7.54 5.03
CA THR A 13 2.68 -6.75 5.60
C THR A 13 2.37 -5.53 4.76
N ILE A 14 3.40 -4.83 4.29
CA ILE A 14 3.27 -3.72 3.34
C ILE A 14 2.55 -4.21 2.08
N ALA A 15 3.01 -5.33 1.50
CA ALA A 15 2.38 -5.91 0.33
C ALA A 15 0.89 -6.22 0.55
N LEU A 16 0.54 -6.85 1.68
CA LEU A 16 -0.85 -7.14 2.03
C LEU A 16 -1.69 -5.87 2.14
N VAL A 17 -1.21 -4.86 2.87
CA VAL A 17 -1.92 -3.58 3.03
C VAL A 17 -2.14 -2.93 1.67
N LEU A 18 -1.11 -2.82 0.83
CA LEU A 18 -1.23 -2.22 -0.51
C LEU A 18 -2.26 -2.94 -1.39
N VAL A 19 -2.29 -4.28 -1.35
CA VAL A 19 -3.24 -5.06 -2.15
C VAL A 19 -4.68 -4.82 -1.67
N GLN A 20 -4.91 -4.78 -0.36
CA GLN A 20 -6.26 -4.52 0.18
C GLN A 20 -6.72 -3.08 -0.13
N LEU A 21 -5.82 -2.10 0.00
CA LEU A 21 -6.10 -0.73 -0.39
C LEU A 21 -6.39 -0.61 -1.90
N ALA A 22 -5.66 -1.34 -2.75
CA ALA A 22 -5.93 -1.38 -4.19
C ALA A 22 -7.30 -1.99 -4.54
N GLN A 23 -7.86 -2.83 -3.67
CA GLN A 23 -9.22 -3.35 -3.78
C GLN A 23 -10.29 -2.39 -3.23
N GLY A 24 -9.87 -1.27 -2.63
CA GLY A 24 -10.77 -0.33 -1.97
C GLY A 24 -11.21 -0.78 -0.57
N ASP A 25 -10.59 -1.81 0.00
CA ASP A 25 -10.97 -2.37 1.30
C ASP A 25 -9.95 -2.01 2.39
N SER A 26 -10.10 -0.81 2.96
CA SER A 26 -9.26 -0.36 4.08
C SER A 26 -9.51 -1.16 5.36
N VAL A 27 -10.72 -1.69 5.54
CA VAL A 27 -11.08 -2.49 6.72
C VAL A 27 -10.34 -3.83 6.70
N ALA A 28 -10.26 -4.47 5.53
CA ALA A 28 -9.44 -5.66 5.35
C ALA A 28 -7.95 -5.35 5.55
N ALA A 29 -7.45 -4.22 5.04
CA ALA A 29 -6.07 -3.79 5.25
C ALA A 29 -5.74 -3.65 6.75
N ALA A 30 -6.60 -2.98 7.52
CA ALA A 30 -6.45 -2.82 8.97
C ALA A 30 -6.49 -4.16 9.72
N LYS A 31 -7.39 -5.07 9.34
CA LYS A 31 -7.45 -6.42 9.92
C LYS A 31 -6.18 -7.23 9.65
N CYS A 32 -5.67 -7.20 8.43
CA CYS A 32 -4.42 -7.88 8.08
C CYS A 32 -3.25 -7.32 8.90
N TYR A 33 -3.14 -5.99 8.98
CA TYR A 33 -2.13 -5.33 9.79
C TYR A 33 -2.21 -5.72 11.27
N GLN A 34 -3.42 -5.71 11.85
CA GLN A 34 -3.63 -6.10 13.25
C GLN A 34 -3.30 -7.57 13.50
N TRP A 35 -3.67 -8.47 12.58
CA TRP A 35 -3.33 -9.88 12.66
C TRP A 35 -1.80 -10.09 12.68
N VAL A 36 -1.05 -9.34 11.86
CA VAL A 36 0.43 -9.40 11.89
C VAL A 36 0.97 -8.93 13.24
N LEU A 37 0.44 -7.85 13.82
CA LEU A 37 0.87 -7.38 15.14
C LEU A 37 0.66 -8.43 16.23
N GLU A 38 -0.44 -9.18 16.18
CA GLU A 38 -0.71 -10.28 17.11
C GLU A 38 0.28 -11.44 16.94
N GLN A 39 0.68 -11.75 15.71
CA GLN A 39 1.67 -12.81 15.43
C GLN A 39 3.12 -12.37 15.69
N CYS A 40 3.41 -11.09 15.51
CA CYS A 40 4.75 -10.50 15.54
C CYS A 40 4.71 -9.15 16.25
N PRO A 41 4.68 -9.12 17.60
CA PRO A 41 4.60 -7.85 18.35
C PRO A 41 5.83 -6.95 18.12
N GLU A 42 7.00 -7.53 17.80
CA GLU A 42 8.21 -6.78 17.46
C GLU A 42 8.06 -5.95 16.17
N PHE A 43 7.15 -6.36 15.27
CA PHE A 43 6.84 -5.63 14.04
C PHE A 43 6.32 -4.22 14.35
N GLU A 44 5.59 -4.03 15.46
CA GLU A 44 4.99 -2.74 15.82
C GLU A 44 6.01 -1.59 15.85
N PHE A 45 7.25 -1.89 16.20
CA PHE A 45 8.32 -0.90 16.38
C PHE A 45 9.16 -0.66 15.11
N THR A 46 8.79 -1.29 14.00
CA THR A 46 9.49 -1.15 12.70
C THR A 46 8.99 0.06 11.91
N ASP A 47 9.85 0.58 11.04
CA ASP A 47 9.48 1.61 10.07
C ASP A 47 8.39 1.11 9.11
N ASP A 48 8.40 -0.19 8.78
CA ASP A 48 7.38 -0.85 7.97
C ASP A 48 5.98 -0.76 8.61
N ALA A 49 5.86 -1.05 9.91
CA ALA A 49 4.59 -0.93 10.63
C ALA A 49 4.11 0.52 10.72
N ARG A 50 5.03 1.46 10.89
CA ARG A 50 4.71 2.90 10.85
C ARG A 50 4.19 3.31 9.48
N ALA A 51 4.81 2.86 8.39
CA ALA A 51 4.35 3.13 7.04
C ALA A 51 2.94 2.55 6.78
N CYS A 52 2.69 1.29 7.16
CA CYS A 52 1.38 0.65 7.04
C CYS A 52 0.27 1.44 7.76
N ARG A 53 0.51 1.88 9.01
CA ARG A 53 -0.46 2.70 9.75
C ARG A 53 -0.78 4.02 9.07
N GLN A 54 0.25 4.70 8.54
CA GLN A 54 0.04 5.96 7.82
C GLN A 54 -0.70 5.75 6.49
N LEU A 55 -0.44 4.66 5.77
CA LEU A 55 -1.20 4.32 4.55
C LEU A 55 -2.69 4.10 4.84
N ILE A 56 -2.99 3.27 5.85
CA ILE A 56 -4.38 2.97 6.24
C ILE A 56 -5.08 4.25 6.72
N GLY A 57 -4.42 5.01 7.60
CA GLY A 57 -4.99 6.26 8.13
C GLY A 57 -5.23 7.32 7.05
N GLY A 58 -4.29 7.48 6.12
CA GLY A 58 -4.45 8.41 4.98
C GLY A 58 -5.57 7.98 4.03
N TRP A 59 -5.72 6.67 3.81
CA TRP A 59 -6.81 6.13 3.01
C TRP A 59 -8.19 6.35 3.67
N GLU A 60 -8.32 6.04 4.95
CA GLU A 60 -9.57 6.24 5.71
C GLU A 60 -9.92 7.71 5.90
N GLY A 61 -8.90 8.58 6.02
CA GLY A 61 -9.07 10.02 6.10
C GLY A 61 -9.36 10.69 4.75
N GLY A 62 -9.19 9.98 3.63
CA GLY A 62 -9.31 10.54 2.28
C GLY A 62 -8.24 11.58 1.94
N ASP A 63 -7.09 11.55 2.63
CA ASP A 63 -5.97 12.47 2.43
C ASP A 63 -4.96 11.86 1.46
N ASP A 64 -5.15 12.12 0.17
CA ASP A 64 -4.25 11.64 -0.88
C ASP A 64 -2.85 12.26 -0.78
N GLU A 65 -2.71 13.49 -0.27
CA GLU A 65 -1.40 14.14 -0.15
C GLU A 65 -0.55 13.42 0.89
N GLN A 66 -1.13 13.12 2.06
CA GLN A 66 -0.49 12.30 3.09
C GLN A 66 -0.18 10.90 2.54
N PHE A 67 -1.14 10.27 1.88
CA PHE A 67 -0.99 8.93 1.32
C PHE A 67 0.20 8.85 0.33
N GLN A 68 0.25 9.78 -0.63
CA GLN A 68 1.34 9.89 -1.60
C GLN A 68 2.69 10.22 -0.95
N ASN A 69 2.70 10.95 0.16
CA ASN A 69 3.94 11.22 0.91
C ASN A 69 4.49 9.94 1.56
N VAL A 70 3.61 9.08 2.09
CA VAL A 70 4.00 7.79 2.69
C VAL A 70 4.50 6.81 1.62
N LEU A 71 3.91 6.81 0.43
CA LEU A 71 4.40 5.99 -0.70
C LEU A 71 5.84 6.33 -1.12
N LYS A 72 6.32 7.54 -0.80
CA LYS A 72 7.70 7.97 -1.07
C LYS A 72 8.68 7.54 0.03
N ASP A 73 8.22 6.92 1.11
CA ASP A 73 9.06 6.51 2.23
C ASP A 73 10.04 5.40 1.82
N GLY A 74 11.22 5.37 2.45
CA GLY A 74 12.33 4.51 2.05
C GLY A 74 11.98 3.01 2.09
N VAL A 75 11.18 2.61 3.07
CA VAL A 75 10.67 1.23 3.23
C VAL A 75 9.79 0.82 2.05
N LEU A 76 8.89 1.68 1.58
CA LEU A 76 8.02 1.39 0.44
C LEU A 76 8.81 1.35 -0.87
N ARG A 77 9.79 2.24 -1.03
CA ARG A 77 10.67 2.25 -2.21
C ARG A 77 11.59 1.03 -2.29
N SER A 78 11.78 0.31 -1.20
CA SER A 78 12.56 -0.92 -1.14
C SER A 78 11.77 -2.17 -1.58
N MET A 79 10.45 -2.05 -1.80
CA MET A 79 9.59 -3.11 -2.29
C MET A 79 9.89 -3.47 -3.76
N ASP A 80 9.48 -4.67 -4.17
CA ASP A 80 9.64 -5.12 -5.56
C ASP A 80 8.93 -4.21 -6.57
N ASN A 81 9.45 -4.20 -7.80
CA ASN A 81 8.98 -3.34 -8.89
C ASN A 81 7.47 -3.46 -9.16
N GLU A 82 6.87 -4.64 -8.95
CA GLU A 82 5.43 -4.85 -9.11
C GLU A 82 4.62 -4.02 -8.10
N TYR A 83 5.04 -4.00 -6.83
CA TYR A 83 4.41 -3.16 -5.81
C TYR A 83 4.67 -1.68 -6.07
N LEU A 84 5.86 -1.30 -6.54
CA LEU A 84 6.13 0.10 -6.92
C LEU A 84 5.22 0.58 -8.06
N ARG A 85 4.90 -0.30 -9.02
CA ARG A 85 3.93 0.00 -10.09
C ARG A 85 2.51 0.09 -9.54
N LEU A 86 2.14 -0.80 -8.61
CA LEU A 86 0.84 -0.75 -7.93
C LEU A 86 0.66 0.57 -7.18
N MET A 87 1.65 0.97 -6.38
CA MET A 87 1.65 2.23 -5.62
C MET A 87 1.45 3.46 -6.52
N LYS A 88 2.05 3.47 -7.72
CA LYS A 88 1.88 4.58 -8.68
C LYS A 88 0.46 4.71 -9.23
N LYS A 89 -0.30 3.61 -9.26
CA LYS A 89 -1.70 3.59 -9.67
C LYS A 89 -2.65 3.80 -8.49
N LEU A 90 -2.12 3.76 -7.27
CA LEU A 90 -2.89 3.77 -6.04
C LEU A 90 -3.04 5.21 -5.54
N HIS A 91 -4.28 5.64 -5.37
CA HIS A 91 -4.65 6.95 -4.83
C HIS A 91 -5.65 6.77 -3.70
N ALA A 92 -5.53 7.57 -2.64
CA ALA A 92 -6.51 7.56 -1.57
C ALA A 92 -7.88 7.99 -2.13
N PRO A 93 -8.99 7.43 -1.60
CA PRO A 93 -10.32 7.82 -2.01
C PRO A 93 -10.54 9.26 -1.55
N GLN A 94 -10.26 10.22 -2.44
CA GLN A 94 -10.63 11.62 -2.22
C GLN A 94 -12.13 11.63 -1.99
N GLY A 95 -12.56 12.19 -0.85
CA GLY A 95 -13.96 12.25 -0.48
C GLY A 95 -14.81 12.72 -1.66
N ASN A 96 -15.55 11.77 -2.24
CA ASN A 96 -16.54 11.95 -3.30
C ASN A 96 -16.01 12.34 -4.70
N CYS A 97 -15.57 11.36 -5.50
CA CYS A 97 -16.20 10.99 -6.80
C CYS A 97 -15.38 9.96 -7.59
N GLU A 98 -16.11 9.20 -8.40
CA GLU A 98 -15.69 8.13 -9.32
C GLU A 98 -14.37 8.30 -10.12
N ASN A 99 -13.74 7.13 -10.29
CA ASN A 99 -12.93 6.64 -11.44
C ASN A 99 -11.44 7.00 -11.55
N ALA A 100 -10.60 5.94 -11.57
CA ALA A 100 -9.69 5.68 -12.70
C ALA A 100 -9.13 4.24 -12.63
N ASN A 101 -9.96 3.26 -12.99
CA ASN A 101 -9.46 2.04 -13.60
C ASN A 101 -10.00 1.97 -15.03
N THR A 102 -9.46 2.84 -15.89
CA THR A 102 -9.56 2.72 -17.34
C THR A 102 -8.17 2.35 -17.83
N GLU A 103 -7.79 1.08 -17.66
CA GLU A 103 -6.83 0.45 -18.56
C GLU A 103 -7.59 0.07 -19.84
N GLY A 104 -7.87 1.09 -20.65
CA GLY A 104 -8.11 0.94 -22.08
C GLY A 104 -6.77 1.10 -22.78
N ASP A 105 -6.06 -0.01 -22.97
CA ASP A 105 -4.93 -0.11 -23.88
C ASP A 105 -5.50 -0.08 -25.31
N GLU A 106 -5.84 1.12 -25.78
CA GLU A 106 -6.19 1.39 -27.18
C GLU A 106 -4.90 1.79 -27.92
N ASP A 107 -4.07 0.80 -28.24
CA ASP A 107 -3.10 0.93 -29.33
C ASP A 107 -3.86 0.92 -30.67
N GLU A 108 -4.44 2.06 -31.04
CA GLU A 108 -4.94 2.34 -32.40
C GLU A 108 -4.02 3.38 -33.05
N ALA A 109 -3.15 2.93 -33.95
CA ALA A 109 -2.87 3.57 -35.25
C ALA A 109 -1.59 2.97 -35.86
N ASP A 110 -1.74 2.12 -36.88
CA ASP A 110 -1.34 2.51 -38.24
C ASP A 110 -1.89 1.50 -39.26
N LEU A 111 -3.08 1.80 -39.79
CA LEU A 111 -3.51 1.33 -41.09
C LEU A 111 -3.40 2.52 -42.05
N LYS A 112 -2.36 2.55 -42.88
CA LYS A 112 -2.39 3.27 -44.16
C LYS A 112 -1.51 2.62 -45.22
#